data_AF-A0A9C6TCP2-F1
#
_entry.id   AF-A0A9C6TCP2-F1
#
_cell.length_a   1.000
_cell.length_b   1.000
_cell.length_c   1.000
_cell.angle_alpha   90.00
_cell.angle_beta   90.00
_cell.angle_gamma   90.00
#
_symmetry.space_group_name_H-M   'P 1'
#
loop_
_entity.id
_entity.type
_entity.pdbx_description
1 polymer ?
#
loop_
_entity_poly.entity_id
_entity_poly.type
_entity_poly.pdbx_seq_one_letter_code
_entity_poly.pdbx_strand_id
1 'polypeptide(L)'
;MHIQLAMFILCTAVIDQLYSMRFFEAPIFKTKVSKYKLRTKLVSPTPPQNYCRKGLCPANVKHIACGNPFWGSHCEKPRAGVNVEKIKTDIIDVHNNIRENMSKVSWQNLPIAKGLPKVKWNQDLSVLAMRITNYCNNATGMDCVNTPRFLHVGRSSTDWQIPPENR
;
A
#
# COMPACT_ATOMS: atom_id res chain seq x y z
N MET A 1 -61.57 56.83 -28.14
CA MET A 1 -61.89 55.56 -27.44
C MET A 1 -61.57 54.29 -28.26
N HIS A 2 -60.71 54.35 -29.30
CA HIS A 2 -60.37 53.18 -30.15
C HIS A 2 -58.93 52.65 -29.97
N ILE A 3 -58.05 53.37 -29.26
CA ILE A 3 -56.65 52.96 -29.08
C ILE A 3 -56.46 52.08 -27.82
N GLN A 4 -57.34 52.20 -26.82
CA GLN A 4 -57.24 51.41 -25.57
C GLN A 4 -57.68 49.95 -25.73
N LEU A 5 -58.58 49.61 -26.67
CA LEU A 5 -58.96 48.21 -26.91
C LEU A 5 -57.86 47.40 -27.63
N ALA A 6 -57.05 48.05 -28.48
CA ALA A 6 -56.02 47.37 -29.26
C ALA A 6 -54.84 46.89 -28.39
N MET A 7 -54.49 47.63 -27.33
CA MET A 7 -53.43 47.21 -26.40
C MET A 7 -53.83 46.01 -25.52
N PHE A 8 -55.11 45.86 -25.18
CA PHE A 8 -55.56 44.74 -24.34
C PHE A 8 -55.52 43.41 -25.09
N ILE A 9 -55.88 43.40 -26.38
CA ILE A 9 -55.94 42.18 -27.21
C ILE A 9 -54.52 41.67 -27.55
N LEU A 10 -53.56 42.57 -27.76
CA LEU A 10 -52.16 42.18 -27.97
C LEU A 10 -51.52 41.60 -26.70
N CYS A 11 -51.96 42.01 -25.50
CA CYS A 11 -51.40 41.51 -24.25
C CYS A 11 -51.84 40.07 -23.94
N THR A 12 -53.10 39.71 -24.22
CA THR A 12 -53.59 38.33 -23.98
C THR A 12 -52.98 37.32 -24.95
N ALA A 13 -52.74 37.69 -26.21
CA ALA A 13 -52.14 36.79 -27.20
C ALA A 13 -50.66 36.44 -26.89
N VAL A 14 -49.92 37.36 -26.26
CA VAL A 14 -48.53 37.12 -25.84
C VAL A 14 -48.47 36.25 -24.58
N ILE A 15 -49.46 36.37 -23.69
CA ILE A 15 -49.56 35.53 -22.48
C ILE A 15 -49.87 34.07 -22.86
N ASP A 16 -50.72 33.83 -23.86
CA ASP A 16 -51.03 32.47 -24.33
C ASP A 16 -49.83 31.81 -25.07
N GLN A 17 -48.96 32.58 -25.72
CA GLN A 17 -47.73 32.02 -26.33
C GLN A 17 -46.63 31.70 -25.31
N LEU A 18 -46.60 32.38 -24.15
CA LEU A 18 -45.65 32.10 -23.07
C LEU A 18 -46.07 30.92 -22.19
N TYR A 19 -47.34 30.50 -22.24
CA TYR A 19 -47.84 29.30 -21.53
C TYR A 19 -47.52 27.97 -22.24
N SER A 20 -46.79 28.01 -23.37
CA SER A 20 -46.24 26.84 -24.05
C SER A 20 -44.76 26.59 -23.69
N MET A 21 -44.31 27.01 -22.51
CA MET A 21 -43.11 26.43 -21.92
C MET A 21 -43.46 25.05 -21.40
N ARG A 22 -43.29 24.06 -22.28
CA ARG A 22 -43.19 22.65 -21.91
C ARG A 22 -42.30 22.57 -20.68
N PHE A 23 -42.91 22.28 -19.53
CA PHE A 23 -42.21 21.78 -18.37
C PHE A 23 -41.41 20.57 -18.85
N PHE A 24 -40.11 20.77 -19.09
CA PHE A 24 -39.18 19.66 -19.20
C PHE A 24 -39.26 18.96 -17.85
N GLU A 25 -40.04 17.88 -17.79
CA GLU A 25 -39.95 16.92 -16.71
C GLU A 25 -38.51 16.42 -16.73
N ALA A 26 -37.66 16.99 -15.87
CA ALA A 26 -36.33 16.47 -15.65
C ALA A 26 -36.50 15.02 -15.18
N PRO A 27 -35.97 14.02 -15.91
CA PRO A 27 -36.08 12.64 -15.45
C PRO A 27 -35.36 12.55 -14.11
N ILE A 28 -36.13 12.35 -13.03
CA ILE A 28 -35.58 12.07 -11.72
C ILE A 28 -34.98 10.67 -11.81
N PHE A 29 -33.68 10.59 -12.10
CA PHE A 29 -32.93 9.35 -12.01
C PHE A 29 -32.91 8.94 -10.53
N LYS A 30 -33.83 8.04 -10.15
CA LYS A 30 -33.80 7.36 -8.85
C LYS A 30 -32.51 6.55 -8.80
N THR A 31 -31.45 7.11 -8.20
CA THR A 31 -30.24 6.34 -7.91
C THR A 31 -30.64 5.20 -7.00
N LYS A 32 -30.41 3.96 -7.45
CA LYS A 32 -30.55 2.79 -6.56
C LYS A 32 -29.52 2.99 -5.45
N VAL A 33 -29.97 3.36 -4.26
CA VAL A 33 -29.13 3.35 -3.06
C VAL A 33 -28.62 1.93 -2.91
N SER A 34 -27.32 1.70 -3.08
CA SER A 34 -26.76 0.38 -2.84
C SER A 34 -26.97 0.06 -1.37
N LYS A 35 -27.96 -0.78 -1.05
CA LYS A 35 -28.12 -1.29 0.32
C LYS A 35 -26.86 -2.04 0.67
N TYR A 36 -25.98 -1.39 1.44
CA TYR A 36 -24.80 -2.02 1.97
C TYR A 36 -25.26 -3.24 2.79
N LYS A 37 -24.93 -4.44 2.30
CA LYS A 37 -25.16 -5.66 3.06
C LYS A 37 -24.04 -5.75 4.08
N LEU A 38 -24.33 -5.36 5.32
CA LEU A 38 -23.43 -5.59 6.45
C LEU A 38 -23.08 -7.08 6.47
N ARG A 39 -21.77 -7.40 6.43
CA ARG A 39 -21.33 -8.78 6.58
C ARG A 39 -21.85 -9.29 7.93
N THR A 40 -22.65 -10.34 7.90
CA THR A 40 -23.26 -10.97 9.08
C THR A 40 -22.22 -11.54 10.06
N LYS A 41 -20.96 -11.68 9.63
CA LYS A 41 -19.83 -12.08 10.47
C LYS A 41 -18.70 -11.08 10.30
N LEU A 42 -18.50 -10.23 11.29
CA LEU A 42 -17.27 -9.45 11.42
C LEU A 42 -16.14 -10.45 11.73
N VAL A 43 -15.12 -10.50 10.88
CA VAL A 43 -13.92 -11.28 11.17
C VAL A 43 -13.22 -10.58 12.33
N SER A 44 -13.05 -11.28 13.45
CA SER A 44 -12.30 -10.74 14.59
C SER A 44 -10.89 -10.35 14.11
N PRO A 45 -10.42 -9.13 14.43
CA PRO A 45 -9.09 -8.71 14.01
C PRO A 45 -8.04 -9.65 14.61
N THR A 46 -7.14 -10.15 13.77
CA THR A 46 -6.00 -10.93 14.23
C THR A 46 -5.17 -10.05 15.16
N PRO A 47 -4.93 -10.46 16.43
CA PRO A 47 -4.11 -9.67 17.33
C PRO A 47 -2.70 -9.49 16.72
N PRO A 48 -2.09 -8.31 16.90
CA PRO A 48 -0.74 -8.07 16.39
C PRO A 48 0.25 -9.06 17.01
N GLN A 49 1.25 -9.47 16.22
CA GLN A 49 2.27 -10.40 16.70
C GLN A 49 3.07 -9.78 17.87
N ASN A 50 3.22 -10.54 18.95
CA ASN A 50 4.01 -10.11 20.10
C ASN A 50 5.51 -10.37 19.86
N TYR A 51 6.17 -9.36 19.31
CA TYR A 51 7.62 -9.37 19.06
C TYR A 51 8.49 -9.16 20.33
N CYS A 52 7.88 -8.87 21.49
CA CYS A 52 8.58 -8.76 22.78
C CYS A 52 8.69 -10.11 23.51
N ARG A 53 8.21 -11.21 22.92
CA ARG A 53 8.19 -12.51 23.55
C ARG A 53 9.61 -13.02 23.85
N LYS A 54 9.84 -13.48 25.07
CA LYS A 54 11.09 -14.16 25.48
C LYS A 54 11.38 -15.35 24.55
N GLY A 55 12.64 -15.54 24.17
CA GLY A 55 13.09 -16.63 23.29
C GLY A 55 12.86 -16.40 21.79
N LEU A 56 12.24 -15.28 21.39
CA LEU A 56 12.20 -14.89 19.97
C LEU A 56 13.55 -14.34 19.48
N CYS A 57 14.27 -13.67 20.37
CA CYS A 57 15.59 -13.12 20.13
C CYS A 57 16.61 -13.72 21.10
N PRO A 58 17.91 -13.69 20.75
CA PRO A 58 18.99 -14.03 21.67
C PRO A 58 18.90 -13.21 22.97
N ALA A 59 19.51 -13.73 24.04
CA ALA A 59 19.54 -13.04 25.33
C ALA A 59 20.11 -11.63 25.19
N ASN A 60 19.49 -10.66 25.86
CA ASN A 60 19.86 -9.24 25.86
C ASN A 60 19.74 -8.51 24.50
N VAL A 61 19.19 -9.15 23.46
CA VAL A 61 18.92 -8.50 22.17
C VAL A 61 17.45 -8.12 22.08
N LYS A 62 17.18 -6.82 21.89
CA LYS A 62 15.83 -6.30 21.71
C LYS A 62 15.38 -6.52 20.27
N HIS A 63 14.19 -7.07 20.08
CA HIS A 63 13.59 -7.16 18.76
C HIS A 63 13.31 -5.75 18.21
N ILE A 64 13.53 -5.51 16.92
CA ILE A 64 13.26 -4.20 16.30
C ILE A 64 11.83 -3.74 16.63
N ALA A 65 10.85 -4.65 16.57
CA ALA A 65 9.41 -4.43 16.78
C ALA A 65 8.92 -4.45 18.22
N CYS A 66 9.80 -4.73 19.18
CA CYS A 66 9.41 -4.67 20.57
C CYS A 66 9.54 -3.25 21.12
N GLY A 67 8.44 -2.60 21.48
CA GLY A 67 8.45 -1.33 22.23
C GLY A 67 9.23 -0.17 21.59
N ASN A 68 9.46 -0.22 20.27
CA ASN A 68 10.12 0.83 19.52
C ASN A 68 9.09 1.48 18.57
N PRO A 69 9.20 2.79 18.27
CA PRO A 69 8.31 3.44 17.31
C PRO A 69 8.41 2.80 15.91
N PHE A 70 7.51 3.17 15.01
CA PHE A 70 7.57 2.66 13.63
C PHE A 70 8.67 3.34 12.80
N TRP A 71 9.04 4.57 13.19
CA TRP A 71 10.04 5.40 12.52
C TRP A 71 11.16 5.78 13.49
N GLY A 72 12.41 5.69 13.04
CA GLY A 72 13.57 6.22 13.77
C GLY A 72 13.53 7.74 13.88
N SER A 73 14.15 8.29 14.93
CA SER A 73 14.35 9.74 15.09
C SER A 73 15.25 10.33 14.00
N HIS A 74 16.22 9.53 13.53
CA HIS A 74 17.25 9.93 12.57
C HIS A 74 16.75 10.12 11.13
N CYS A 75 15.53 9.65 10.82
CA CYS A 75 14.95 9.87 9.50
C CYS A 75 14.40 11.29 9.37
N GLU A 76 14.87 12.01 8.34
CA GLU A 76 14.38 13.32 7.92
C GLU A 76 12.86 13.28 7.66
N LYS A 77 12.20 14.44 7.84
CA LYS A 77 10.76 14.61 7.60
C LYS A 77 10.58 15.42 6.31
N PRO A 78 9.54 15.15 5.49
CA PRO A 78 8.46 14.17 5.69
C PRO A 78 8.91 12.72 5.48
N ARG A 79 8.31 11.79 6.24
CA ARG A 79 8.66 10.37 6.19
C ARG A 79 7.65 9.63 5.31
N ALA A 80 8.14 8.94 4.29
CA ALA A 80 7.33 8.07 3.43
C ALA A 80 7.90 6.65 3.46
N GLY A 81 7.02 5.67 3.72
CA GLY A 81 7.40 4.25 3.67
C GLY A 81 7.56 3.79 2.22
N VAL A 82 8.43 2.82 1.99
CA VAL A 82 8.55 2.20 0.67
C VAL A 82 7.33 1.33 0.41
N ASN A 83 6.55 1.67 -0.63
CA ASN A 83 5.46 0.82 -1.07
C ASN A 83 6.01 -0.30 -1.96
N VAL A 84 6.36 -1.43 -1.33
CA VAL A 84 6.92 -2.60 -1.99
C VAL A 84 5.90 -3.39 -2.82
N GLU A 85 4.60 -3.11 -2.71
CA GLU A 85 3.56 -3.91 -3.36
C GLU A 85 3.68 -3.88 -4.89
N LYS A 86 4.15 -2.76 -5.44
CA LYS A 86 4.36 -2.59 -6.89
C LYS A 86 5.58 -3.34 -7.42
N ILE A 87 6.60 -3.55 -6.59
CA ILE A 87 7.90 -4.14 -6.98
C ILE A 87 8.12 -5.55 -6.43
N LYS A 88 7.18 -6.08 -5.63
CA LYS A 88 7.32 -7.38 -4.95
C LYS A 88 7.55 -8.54 -5.94
N THR A 89 6.89 -8.49 -7.09
CA THR A 89 6.98 -9.53 -8.13
C THR A 89 8.37 -9.54 -8.72
N ASP A 90 8.86 -8.36 -9.13
CA ASP A 90 10.21 -8.19 -9.67
C ASP A 90 11.29 -8.68 -8.69
N ILE A 91 11.16 -8.35 -7.39
CA ILE A 91 12.08 -8.83 -6.36
C ILE A 91 12.11 -10.36 -6.33
N ILE A 92 10.94 -11.01 -6.29
CA ILE A 92 10.85 -12.47 -6.21
C ILE A 92 11.37 -13.13 -7.49
N ASP A 93 11.09 -12.55 -8.65
CA ASP A 93 11.48 -13.09 -9.95
C ASP A 93 13.00 -12.99 -10.14
N VAL A 94 13.62 -11.87 -9.78
CA VAL A 94 15.08 -11.72 -9.79
C VAL A 94 15.74 -12.77 -8.89
N HIS A 95 15.27 -12.94 -7.66
CA HIS A 95 15.83 -13.94 -6.74
C HIS A 95 15.66 -15.37 -7.26
N ASN A 96 14.48 -15.69 -7.81
CA ASN A 96 14.21 -17.03 -8.34
C ASN A 96 15.02 -17.33 -9.61
N ASN A 97 15.21 -16.34 -10.49
CA ASN A 97 16.05 -16.49 -11.68
C ASN A 97 17.51 -16.77 -11.30
N ILE A 98 18.07 -16.01 -10.35
CA ILE A 98 19.43 -16.25 -9.84
C ILE A 98 19.55 -17.68 -9.27
N ARG A 99 18.60 -18.11 -8.43
CA ARG A 99 18.60 -19.45 -7.83
C ARG A 99 18.47 -20.57 -8.87
N GLU A 100 17.66 -20.35 -9.89
CA GLU A 100 17.50 -21.28 -11.00
C GLU A 100 18.80 -21.39 -11.82
N ASN A 101 19.46 -20.25 -12.11
CA ASN A 101 20.71 -20.22 -12.85
C ASN A 101 21.85 -20.91 -12.07
N MET A 102 21.94 -20.69 -10.76
CA MET A 102 22.89 -21.40 -9.89
C MET A 102 22.71 -22.92 -9.91
N SER A 103 21.52 -23.41 -10.28
CA SER A 103 21.25 -24.85 -10.39
C SER A 103 21.56 -25.42 -11.78
N LYS A 104 21.84 -24.57 -12.78
CA LYS A 104 22.10 -24.96 -14.17
C LYS A 104 23.56 -24.80 -14.57
N VAL A 105 24.21 -23.73 -14.11
CA VAL A 105 25.56 -23.35 -14.51
C VAL A 105 26.46 -23.12 -13.31
N SER A 106 27.75 -23.44 -13.46
CA SER A 106 28.78 -22.97 -12.54
C SER A 106 28.91 -21.45 -12.68
N TRP A 107 28.89 -20.73 -11.57
CA TRP A 107 28.97 -19.27 -11.55
C TRP A 107 30.18 -18.83 -10.73
N GLN A 108 31.13 -18.10 -11.32
CA GLN A 108 32.32 -17.59 -10.61
C GLN A 108 33.05 -18.66 -9.77
N ASN A 109 33.28 -19.85 -10.35
CA ASN A 109 33.89 -21.02 -9.67
C ASN A 109 33.05 -21.63 -8.53
N LEU A 110 31.78 -21.25 -8.38
CA LEU A 110 30.86 -21.91 -7.46
C LEU A 110 30.34 -23.22 -8.08
N PRO A 111 30.26 -24.31 -7.29
CA PRO A 111 29.69 -25.56 -7.77
C PRO A 111 28.22 -25.39 -8.13
N ILE A 112 27.75 -26.19 -9.09
CA ILE A 112 26.34 -26.22 -9.47
C ILE A 112 25.51 -26.65 -8.27
N ALA A 113 24.48 -25.87 -7.93
CA ALA A 113 23.60 -26.17 -6.82
C ALA A 113 22.65 -27.32 -7.17
N LYS A 114 22.47 -28.28 -6.25
CA LYS A 114 21.43 -29.30 -6.38
C LYS A 114 20.06 -28.70 -6.01
N GLY A 115 19.35 -28.20 -7.03
CA GLY A 115 17.92 -27.90 -6.97
C GLY A 115 17.53 -26.92 -5.87
N LEU A 116 17.83 -25.63 -6.07
CA LEU A 116 17.42 -24.59 -5.12
C LEU A 116 15.90 -24.35 -5.18
N PRO A 117 15.16 -24.47 -4.06
CA PRO A 117 13.72 -24.22 -4.05
C PRO A 117 13.40 -22.76 -4.36
N LYS A 118 12.30 -22.51 -5.07
CA LYS A 118 11.81 -21.15 -5.35
C LYS A 118 11.37 -20.46 -4.06
N VAL A 119 11.78 -19.20 -3.89
CA VAL A 119 11.35 -18.34 -2.80
C VAL A 119 9.97 -17.75 -3.10
N LYS A 120 9.21 -17.46 -2.05
CA LYS A 120 7.90 -16.83 -2.10
C LYS A 120 7.91 -15.57 -1.25
N TRP A 121 7.13 -14.58 -1.66
CA TRP A 121 6.91 -13.39 -0.86
C TRP A 121 6.25 -13.74 0.48
N ASN A 122 6.73 -13.12 1.55
CA ASN A 122 6.13 -13.22 2.87
C ASN A 122 5.83 -11.82 3.41
N GLN A 123 4.57 -11.59 3.76
CA GLN A 123 4.11 -10.27 4.17
C GLN A 123 4.65 -9.83 5.54
N ASP A 124 4.85 -10.76 6.48
CA ASP A 124 5.39 -10.42 7.80
C ASP A 124 6.85 -9.97 7.67
N LEU A 125 7.64 -10.70 6.86
CA LEU A 125 9.04 -10.35 6.58
C LEU A 125 9.16 -9.02 5.82
N SER A 126 8.23 -8.71 4.91
CA SER A 126 8.26 -7.44 4.17
C SER A 126 7.96 -6.23 5.07
N VAL A 127 7.01 -6.37 6.00
CA VAL A 127 6.72 -5.34 7.00
C VAL A 127 7.92 -5.13 7.93
N LEU A 128 8.60 -6.20 8.35
CA LEU A 128 9.82 -6.08 9.14
C LEU A 128 10.97 -5.41 8.36
N ALA A 129 11.14 -5.75 7.07
CA ALA A 129 12.13 -5.11 6.20
C ALA A 129 11.85 -3.61 6.04
N MET A 130 10.58 -3.22 5.80
CA MET A 130 10.18 -1.81 5.80
C MET A 130 10.48 -1.14 7.14
N ARG A 131 10.25 -1.84 8.25
CA ARG A 131 10.52 -1.27 9.56
C ARG A 131 12.00 -1.06 9.82
N ILE A 132 12.87 -1.90 9.27
CA ILE A 132 14.33 -1.69 9.27
C ILE A 132 14.70 -0.44 8.47
N THR A 133 14.18 -0.28 7.26
CA THR A 133 14.47 0.88 6.41
C THR A 133 13.96 2.20 7.02
N ASN A 134 12.85 2.14 7.77
CA ASN A 134 12.26 3.29 8.45
C ASN A 134 13.09 3.79 9.66
N TYR A 135 14.19 3.12 9.98
CA TYR A 135 15.21 3.59 10.90
C TYR A 135 16.42 4.21 10.17
N CYS A 136 16.33 4.39 8.84
CA CYS A 136 17.35 5.02 8.00
C CYS A 136 18.73 4.40 8.21
N ASN A 137 18.77 3.06 8.29
CA ASN A 137 19.96 2.25 8.57
C ASN A 137 20.65 2.54 9.92
N ASN A 138 20.13 3.46 10.74
CA ASN A 138 20.56 3.69 12.10
C ASN A 138 19.79 2.78 13.08
N ALA A 139 19.93 1.47 12.87
CA ALA A 139 19.37 0.44 13.73
C ALA A 139 20.40 -0.02 14.79
N THR A 140 21.15 0.92 15.36
CA THR A 140 22.13 0.64 16.40
C THR A 140 21.44 -0.08 17.56
N GLY A 141 21.81 -1.34 17.81
CA GLY A 141 21.24 -2.16 18.89
C GLY A 141 19.89 -2.84 18.60
N MET A 142 19.47 -2.95 17.34
CA MET A 142 18.25 -3.67 16.92
C MET A 142 18.55 -4.83 15.97
N ASP A 143 19.32 -5.81 16.46
CA ASP A 143 19.86 -6.88 15.62
C ASP A 143 18.85 -8.00 15.33
N CYS A 144 17.78 -8.10 16.11
CA CYS A 144 16.82 -9.19 15.99
C CYS A 144 15.58 -8.81 15.19
N VAL A 145 15.33 -9.59 14.13
CA VAL A 145 14.21 -9.46 13.17
C VAL A 145 13.44 -10.78 13.00
N ASN A 146 13.52 -11.64 14.01
CA ASN A 146 12.89 -12.96 13.99
C ASN A 146 11.37 -12.87 14.09
N THR A 147 10.68 -13.79 13.43
CA THR A 147 9.23 -13.95 13.56
C THR A 147 8.92 -15.21 14.37
N PRO A 148 7.73 -15.33 14.97
CA PRO A 148 7.31 -16.57 15.64
C PRO A 148 7.38 -17.80 14.71
N ARG A 149 7.25 -17.60 13.40
CA ARG A 149 7.36 -18.64 12.38
C ARG A 149 8.81 -18.92 11.94
N PHE A 150 9.67 -17.91 11.96
CA PHE A 150 11.06 -17.96 11.50
C PHE A 150 11.98 -17.41 12.59
N LEU A 151 12.60 -18.30 13.36
CA LEU A 151 13.44 -17.95 14.51
C LEU A 151 14.86 -17.48 14.14
N HIS A 152 15.24 -17.58 12.86
CA HIS A 152 16.54 -17.16 12.36
C HIS A 152 16.35 -16.46 11.01
N VAL A 153 15.86 -15.23 11.04
CA VAL A 153 15.61 -14.44 9.83
C VAL A 153 16.91 -13.80 9.36
N GLY A 154 17.31 -14.10 8.12
CA GLY A 154 18.40 -13.39 7.45
C GLY A 154 17.95 -12.03 6.92
N ARG A 155 18.89 -11.07 6.86
CA ARG A 155 18.68 -9.74 6.29
C ARG A 155 19.79 -9.44 5.29
N SER A 156 19.44 -8.84 4.16
CA SER A 156 20.36 -8.14 3.27
C SER A 156 19.97 -6.66 3.22
N SER A 157 20.95 -5.77 3.15
CA SER A 157 20.75 -4.34 2.94
C SER A 157 21.79 -3.84 1.94
N THR A 158 21.36 -2.98 1.02
CA THR A 158 22.25 -2.26 0.11
C THR A 158 22.11 -0.77 0.41
N ASP A 159 23.23 -0.07 0.47
CA ASP A 159 23.24 1.39 0.56
C ASP A 159 23.43 1.93 -0.86
N TRP A 160 22.38 2.51 -1.43
CA TRP A 160 22.49 3.17 -2.73
C TRP A 160 22.99 4.59 -2.51
N GLN A 161 24.31 4.76 -2.54
CA GLN A 161 24.90 6.10 -2.60
C GLN A 161 24.41 6.76 -3.89
N ILE A 162 23.57 7.80 -3.77
CA ILE A 162 23.18 8.62 -4.92
C ILE A 162 24.47 9.28 -5.44
N PRO A 163 24.86 9.07 -6.71
CA PRO A 163 26.02 9.75 -7.29
C PRO A 163 25.85 11.27 -7.13
N PRO A 164 26.92 12.01 -6.79
CA PRO A 164 26.83 13.45 -6.50
C PRO A 164 26.39 14.33 -7.67
N GLU A 165 26.23 13.77 -8.87
CA GLU A 165 25.84 14.51 -10.09
C GLU A 165 24.36 14.98 -10.08
N ASN A 166 23.54 14.49 -9.14
CA ASN A 166 22.13 14.91 -8.99
C ASN A 166 21.85 15.62 -7.65
N ARG A 167 22.84 16.33 -7.09
CA ARG A 167 22.64 17.22 -5.93
C ARG A 167 22.64 18.68 -6.35
#